data_AF-A0A7S4SN86-F1
#
_entry.id   AF-A0A7S4SN86-F1
#
_cell.length_a   1.000
_cell.length_b   1.000
_cell.length_c   1.000
_cell.angle_alpha   90.00
_cell.angle_beta   90.00
_cell.angle_gamma   90.00
#
_symmetry.space_group_name_H-M   'P 1'
#
loop_
_entity.id
_entity.type
_entity.pdbx_description
1 polymer ?
#
loop_
_entity_poly.entity_id
_entity_poly.type
_entity_poly.pdbx_seq_one_letter_code
_entity_poly.pdbx_strand_id
1 'polypeptide(L)'
;VTSPVGRTKTAPAASANLEEFRFAFASCQQYEHGFFTAYQHMAEEEFDLIVHLGDYIYESSWGEVLVRHHEGPEIIGLGDYRNRYITYKSDPDLQAAHASAPWVVTWDDHEVDNNYAAG
;
A
#
# COMPACT_ATOMS: atom_id res chain seq x y z
N VAL A 1 14.78 20.65 0.96
CA VAL A 1 14.24 19.75 -0.09
C VAL A 1 12.74 19.94 -0.13
N THR A 2 12.12 20.00 -1.31
CA THR A 2 10.66 20.13 -1.48
C THR A 2 10.08 18.76 -1.76
N SER A 3 8.90 18.43 -1.20
CA SER A 3 8.23 17.16 -1.48
C SER A 3 7.75 17.08 -2.93
N PRO A 4 7.51 15.87 -3.47
CA PRO A 4 6.76 15.69 -4.71
C PRO A 4 5.36 16.33 -4.61
N VAL A 5 4.81 16.72 -5.75
CA VAL A 5 3.41 17.19 -5.86
C VAL A 5 2.51 15.96 -5.93
N GLY A 6 1.46 15.94 -5.11
CA GLY A 6 0.41 14.92 -5.18
C GLY A 6 -0.88 15.45 -5.78
N ARG A 7 -1.69 14.55 -6.34
CA ARG A 7 -3.06 14.80 -6.78
C ARG A 7 -4.04 14.21 -5.78
N THR A 8 -5.14 14.92 -5.55
CA THR A 8 -6.25 14.42 -4.73
C THR A 8 -7.57 14.88 -5.32
N LYS A 9 -8.67 14.25 -4.92
CA LYS A 9 -10.04 14.57 -5.33
C LYS A 9 -10.96 14.51 -4.12
N THR A 10 -11.77 15.55 -3.92
CA THR A 10 -12.82 15.55 -2.90
C THR A 10 -14.01 14.71 -3.34
N ALA A 11 -14.71 14.08 -2.41
CA ALA A 11 -15.99 13.43 -2.68
C ALA A 11 -16.99 14.43 -3.34
N PRO A 12 -17.86 13.95 -4.24
CA PRO A 12 -18.94 14.78 -4.77
C PRO A 12 -19.92 15.19 -3.67
N ALA A 13 -20.75 16.20 -3.94
CA ALA A 13 -21.86 16.52 -3.06
C ALA A 13 -22.78 15.30 -2.90
N ALA A 14 -23.36 15.11 -1.72
CA ALA A 14 -24.23 13.96 -1.42
C ALA A 14 -25.45 13.84 -2.35
N SER A 15 -25.88 14.93 -2.99
CA SER A 15 -26.99 14.98 -3.95
C SER A 15 -26.55 14.92 -5.41
N ALA A 16 -25.26 14.76 -5.69
CA ALA A 16 -24.76 14.72 -7.06
C ALA A 16 -25.23 13.45 -7.77
N ASN A 17 -25.67 13.60 -9.02
CA ASN A 17 -25.90 12.47 -9.91
C ASN A 17 -24.61 12.21 -10.69
N LEU A 18 -23.81 11.23 -10.26
CA LEU A 18 -22.56 10.88 -10.93
C LEU A 18 -22.83 10.00 -12.16
N GLU A 19 -22.23 10.37 -13.28
CA GLU A 19 -22.25 9.53 -14.49
C GLU A 19 -21.20 8.41 -14.43
N GLU A 20 -20.06 8.66 -13.77
CA GLU A 20 -18.95 7.72 -13.65
C GLU A 20 -18.20 7.91 -12.33
N PHE A 21 -17.68 6.81 -11.78
CA PHE A 21 -16.74 6.79 -10.67
C PHE A 21 -15.71 5.68 -10.90
N ARG A 22 -14.42 6.05 -10.96
CA ARG A 22 -13.32 5.10 -11.22
C ARG A 22 -12.54 4.89 -9.94
N PHE A 23 -12.44 3.65 -9.48
CA PHE A 23 -11.57 3.30 -8.36
C PHE A 23 -10.76 2.06 -8.65
N ALA A 24 -9.61 1.96 -7.98
CA ALA A 24 -8.83 0.74 -7.90
C ALA A 24 -8.83 0.23 -6.46
N PHE A 25 -8.58 -1.06 -6.29
CA PHE A 25 -8.22 -1.62 -4.99
C PHE A 25 -6.95 -2.46 -5.09
N ALA A 26 -6.21 -2.54 -3.99
CA ALA A 26 -5.02 -3.37 -3.84
C ALA A 26 -4.98 -4.01 -2.43
N SER A 27 -4.23 -5.08 -2.32
CA SER A 27 -3.88 -5.76 -1.08
C SER A 27 -2.63 -6.61 -1.30
N CYS A 28 -2.09 -7.17 -0.22
CA CYS A 28 -1.08 -8.24 -0.28
C CYS A 28 0.14 -7.87 -1.12
N GLN A 29 0.87 -6.84 -0.69
CA GLN A 29 2.03 -6.30 -1.41
C GLN A 29 3.35 -6.78 -0.82
N GLN A 30 3.53 -8.09 -0.59
CA GLN A 30 4.74 -8.64 0.01
C GLN A 30 5.99 -8.16 -0.77
N TYR A 31 6.83 -7.38 -0.08
CA TYR A 31 7.94 -6.65 -0.71
C TYR A 31 8.98 -7.57 -1.36
N GLU A 32 9.31 -8.68 -0.72
CA GLU A 32 10.32 -9.64 -1.15
C GLU A 32 9.88 -10.52 -2.33
N HIS A 33 8.58 -10.66 -2.59
CA HIS A 33 8.04 -11.53 -3.65
C HIS A 33 8.11 -10.92 -5.04
N GLY A 34 8.18 -9.60 -5.15
CA GLY A 34 8.15 -8.95 -6.46
C GLY A 34 8.37 -7.45 -6.37
N PHE A 35 8.62 -6.84 -7.53
CA PHE A 35 8.63 -5.39 -7.68
C PHE A 35 7.20 -4.86 -7.81
N PHE A 36 7.01 -3.60 -7.45
CA PHE A 36 5.70 -2.95 -7.39
C PHE A 36 5.23 -2.40 -8.75
N THR A 37 5.54 -3.08 -9.85
CA THR A 37 5.14 -2.71 -11.22
C THR A 37 3.63 -2.53 -11.38
N ALA A 38 2.82 -3.24 -10.58
CA ALA A 38 1.36 -3.01 -10.54
C ALA A 38 1.01 -1.59 -10.08
N TYR A 39 1.74 -1.02 -9.13
CA TYR A 39 1.57 0.36 -8.69
C TYR A 39 2.07 1.36 -9.73
N GLN A 40 3.09 1.02 -10.51
CA GLN A 40 3.51 1.83 -11.65
C GLN A 40 2.34 2.01 -12.63
N HIS A 41 1.69 0.91 -13.03
CA HIS A 41 0.52 0.98 -13.91
C HIS A 41 -0.69 1.65 -13.24
N MET A 42 -0.91 1.44 -11.94
CA MET A 42 -1.96 2.13 -11.20
C MET A 42 -1.76 3.66 -11.19
N ALA A 43 -0.51 4.13 -11.16
CA ALA A 43 -0.18 5.55 -11.19
C ALA A 43 -0.39 6.19 -12.58
N GLU A 44 -0.41 5.39 -13.65
CA GLU A 44 -0.68 5.83 -15.03
C GLU A 44 -2.18 5.99 -15.30
N GLU A 45 -3.04 5.47 -14.42
CA GLU A 45 -4.50 5.56 -14.52
C GLU A 45 -5.08 6.80 -13.81
N GLU A 46 -6.25 7.23 -14.28
CA GLU A 46 -7.01 8.34 -13.70
C GLU A 46 -8.12 7.79 -12.79
N PHE A 47 -7.76 7.45 -11.55
CA PHE A 47 -8.71 7.03 -10.51
C PHE A 47 -9.20 8.19 -9.65
N ASP A 48 -10.47 8.14 -9.26
CA ASP A 48 -11.08 9.02 -8.28
C ASP A 48 -10.73 8.64 -6.84
N LEU A 49 -10.41 7.36 -6.62
CA LEU A 49 -10.09 6.77 -5.32
C LEU A 49 -9.25 5.50 -5.50
N ILE A 50 -8.29 5.28 -4.61
CA ILE A 50 -7.63 3.98 -4.44
C ILE A 50 -8.00 3.43 -3.06
N VAL A 51 -8.29 2.13 -2.99
CA VAL A 51 -8.58 1.44 -1.73
C VAL A 51 -7.52 0.39 -1.44
N HIS A 52 -6.91 0.40 -0.25
CA HIS A 52 -6.05 -0.69 0.19
C HIS A 52 -6.77 -1.55 1.22
N LEU A 53 -6.86 -2.86 0.97
CA LEU A 53 -7.70 -3.78 1.74
C LEU A 53 -6.97 -4.57 2.83
N GLY A 54 -5.65 -4.42 2.95
CA GLY A 54 -4.84 -5.06 3.99
C GLY A 54 -3.56 -5.63 3.44
N ASP A 55 -2.69 -6.12 4.32
CA ASP A 55 -1.35 -6.60 4.01
C ASP A 55 -0.49 -5.56 3.28
N TYR A 56 -0.59 -4.30 3.72
CA TYR A 56 0.22 -3.19 3.22
C TYR A 56 1.69 -3.39 3.59
N ILE A 57 1.96 -4.00 4.74
CA ILE A 57 3.27 -4.53 5.10
C ILE A 57 3.10 -6.01 5.47
N TYR A 58 4.23 -6.72 5.55
CA TYR A 58 4.31 -8.03 6.18
C TYR A 58 5.29 -7.94 7.34
N GLU A 59 4.98 -8.64 8.43
CA GLU A 59 5.77 -8.70 9.66
C GLU A 59 7.07 -9.51 9.51
N SER A 60 7.04 -10.50 8.62
CA SER A 60 8.11 -11.47 8.39
C SER A 60 8.42 -11.68 6.91
N SER A 61 9.55 -12.32 6.64
CA SER A 61 9.82 -12.89 5.33
C SER A 61 8.98 -14.13 5.08
N TRP A 62 8.41 -14.23 3.89
CA TRP A 62 7.53 -15.33 3.50
C TRP A 62 8.02 -15.99 2.21
N GLY A 63 7.98 -17.32 2.13
CA GLY A 63 8.38 -18.08 0.92
C GLY A 63 9.89 -18.36 0.80
N GLU A 64 10.27 -19.09 -0.25
CA GLU A 64 11.65 -19.59 -0.44
C GLU A 64 12.46 -18.77 -1.47
N VAL A 65 11.77 -18.16 -2.45
CA VAL A 65 12.40 -17.41 -3.54
C VAL A 65 12.08 -15.93 -3.36
N LEU A 66 13.07 -15.18 -2.91
CA LEU A 66 12.96 -13.76 -2.61
C LEU A 66 13.78 -12.96 -3.63
N VAL A 67 13.18 -11.92 -4.22
CA VAL A 67 13.84 -11.01 -5.19
C VAL A 67 14.24 -9.68 -4.56
N ARG A 68 13.70 -9.39 -3.36
CA ARG A 68 14.10 -8.31 -2.45
C ARG A 68 14.14 -8.86 -1.03
N HIS A 69 14.62 -8.08 -0.06
CA HIS A 69 14.77 -8.54 1.32
C HIS A 69 14.29 -7.50 2.33
N HIS A 70 13.62 -7.96 3.38
CA HIS A 70 13.40 -7.15 4.58
C HIS A 70 14.70 -6.91 5.34
N GLU A 71 14.73 -5.82 6.10
CA GLU A 71 15.91 -5.33 6.84
C GLU A 71 16.31 -6.17 8.07
N GLY A 72 15.55 -7.21 8.42
CA GLY A 72 15.76 -7.98 9.63
C GLY A 72 14.76 -9.14 9.79
N PRO A 73 14.72 -9.74 10.99
CA PRO A 73 13.75 -10.80 11.29
C PRO A 73 12.33 -10.23 11.39
N GLU A 74 11.42 -11.07 11.88
CA GLU A 74 10.08 -10.66 12.29
C GLU A 74 10.09 -9.41 13.19
N ILE A 75 9.20 -8.47 12.87
CA ILE A 75 9.07 -7.19 13.57
C ILE A 75 8.19 -7.32 14.81
N ILE A 76 8.61 -6.72 15.94
CA ILE A 76 7.89 -6.82 17.21
C ILE A 76 7.72 -5.44 17.85
N GLY A 77 8.79 -4.64 17.87
CA GLY A 77 8.78 -3.32 18.48
C GLY A 77 8.26 -2.23 17.55
N LEU A 78 7.78 -1.12 18.12
CA LEU A 78 7.36 0.06 17.36
C LEU A 78 8.44 0.59 16.39
N GLY A 79 9.72 0.47 16.77
CA GLY A 79 10.84 0.84 15.89
C GLY A 79 10.92 -0.05 14.65
N ASP A 80 10.69 -1.35 14.83
CA ASP A 80 10.73 -2.35 13.76
C ASP A 80 9.58 -2.13 12.78
N TYR A 81 8.35 -1.96 13.28
CA TYR A 81 7.19 -1.61 12.44
C TYR A 81 7.40 -0.32 11.65
N ARG A 82 7.96 0.73 12.28
CA ARG A 82 8.28 1.98 11.57
C ARG A 82 9.29 1.76 10.45
N ASN A 83 10.34 0.97 10.71
CA ASN A 83 11.34 0.64 9.70
C ASN A 83 10.73 -0.19 8.56
N ARG A 84 9.87 -1.17 8.87
CA ARG A 84 9.16 -1.95 7.85
C ARG A 84 8.28 -1.08 6.96
N TYR A 85 7.53 -0.15 7.55
CA TYR A 85 6.76 0.84 6.78
C TYR A 85 7.67 1.73 5.92
N ILE A 86 8.85 2.13 6.41
CA ILE A 86 9.83 2.88 5.60
C ILE A 86 10.27 2.03 4.41
N THR A 87 10.60 0.75 4.60
CA THR A 87 11.00 -0.17 3.52
C THR A 87 9.94 -0.21 2.42
N TYR A 88 8.68 -0.48 2.77
CA TYR A 88 7.60 -0.56 1.78
C TYR A 88 7.33 0.80 1.13
N LYS A 89 7.21 1.88 1.93
CA LYS A 89 6.93 3.24 1.43
C LYS A 89 8.12 3.89 0.70
N SER A 90 9.30 3.29 0.71
CA SER A 90 10.45 3.77 -0.05
C SER A 90 10.40 3.37 -1.53
N ASP A 91 9.53 2.43 -1.88
CA ASP A 91 9.36 1.99 -3.27
C ASP A 91 8.79 3.13 -4.14
N PRO A 92 9.46 3.48 -5.25
CA PRO A 92 9.06 4.62 -6.09
C PRO A 92 7.72 4.41 -6.78
N ASP A 93 7.35 3.17 -7.11
CA ASP A 93 6.07 2.87 -7.78
C ASP A 93 4.92 3.03 -6.80
N LEU A 94 5.10 2.58 -5.56
CA LEU A 94 4.13 2.82 -4.49
C LEU A 94 4.01 4.31 -4.15
N GLN A 95 5.12 5.06 -4.12
CA GLN A 95 5.08 6.52 -3.95
C GLN A 95 4.33 7.22 -5.08
N ALA A 96 4.53 6.79 -6.33
CA ALA A 96 3.82 7.32 -7.49
C ALA A 96 2.31 7.06 -7.39
N ALA A 97 1.90 5.85 -6.98
CA ALA A 97 0.49 5.52 -6.78
C ALA A 97 -0.14 6.28 -5.59
N HIS A 98 0.61 6.53 -4.51
CA HIS A 98 0.17 7.41 -3.40
C HIS A 98 -0.02 8.86 -3.85
N ALA A 99 0.77 9.32 -4.82
CA ALA A 99 0.67 10.66 -5.36
C ALA A 99 -0.41 10.82 -6.44
N SER A 100 -0.95 9.73 -7.01
CA SER A 100 -1.84 9.78 -8.19
C SER A 100 -3.33 9.99 -7.86
N ALA A 101 -3.80 9.61 -6.67
CA ALA A 101 -5.20 9.69 -6.26
C ALA A 101 -5.33 9.68 -4.72
N PRO A 102 -6.49 10.06 -4.11
CA PRO A 102 -6.70 9.85 -2.68
C PRO A 102 -6.82 8.36 -2.34
N TRP A 103 -6.34 7.96 -1.15
CA TRP A 103 -6.39 6.59 -0.66
C TRP A 103 -7.34 6.44 0.54
N VAL A 104 -8.15 5.38 0.54
CA VAL A 104 -8.82 4.85 1.73
C VAL A 104 -8.15 3.53 2.09
N VAL A 105 -7.70 3.39 3.33
CA VAL A 105 -6.91 2.23 3.75
C VAL A 105 -7.56 1.54 4.94
N THR A 106 -7.57 0.21 4.88
CA THR A 106 -7.80 -0.66 6.03
C THR A 106 -6.64 -1.66 6.12
N TRP A 107 -6.42 -2.20 7.31
CA TRP A 107 -5.45 -3.27 7.57
C TRP A 107 -6.12 -4.65 7.48
N ASP A 108 -5.29 -5.69 7.39
CA ASP A 108 -5.63 -7.09 7.69
C ASP A 108 -4.63 -7.61 8.76
N ASP A 109 -4.24 -8.88 8.71
CA ASP A 109 -3.46 -9.55 9.74
C ASP A 109 -1.96 -9.26 9.64
N HIS A 110 -1.37 -9.23 8.45
CA HIS A 110 0.07 -9.02 8.25
C HIS A 110 0.57 -7.60 8.59
N GLU A 111 -0.34 -6.65 8.85
CA GLU A 111 0.02 -5.40 9.53
C GLU A 111 0.45 -5.59 10.99
N VAL A 112 0.17 -6.75 11.57
CA VAL A 112 0.49 -7.12 12.96
C VAL A 112 1.23 -8.44 12.99
N ASP A 113 0.52 -9.54 12.74
CA ASP A 113 0.98 -10.93 12.78
C ASP A 113 -0.05 -11.79 12.02
N ASN A 114 0.45 -12.72 11.21
CA ASN A 114 -0.35 -13.62 10.40
C ASN A 114 -1.40 -14.35 11.24
N ASN A 115 -2.66 -14.28 10.81
CA ASN A 115 -3.78 -14.96 11.44
C ASN A 115 -3.91 -14.69 12.96
N TYR A 116 -3.73 -13.44 13.39
CA TYR A 116 -3.64 -13.04 14.82
C TYR A 116 -4.77 -13.53 15.76
N ALA A 117 -5.89 -14.02 15.22
CA ALA A 117 -7.03 -14.54 15.99
C ALA A 117 -7.47 -15.97 15.61
N ALA A 118 -6.62 -16.76 14.94
CA ALA A 118 -7.03 -18.04 14.36
C ALA A 118 -7.37 -19.18 15.34
N GLY A 119 -6.97 -19.10 16.61
CA GLY A 119 -7.38 -20.04 17.67
C GLY A 119 -6.78 -21.44 17.59
#